data_AF-A0A2N0XA30-F1
#
_entry.id   AF-A0A2N0XA30-F1
#
_cell.length_a   1.000
_cell.length_b   1.000
_cell.length_c   1.000
_cell.angle_alpha   90.00
_cell.angle_beta   90.00
_cell.angle_gamma   90.00
#
_symmetry.space_group_name_H-M   'P 1'
#
loop_
_entity.id
_entity.type
_entity.pdbx_description
1 polymer ?
#
loop_
_entity_poly.entity_id
_entity_poly.type
_entity_poly.pdbx_seq_one_letter_code
_entity_poly.pdbx_strand_id
1 'polypeptide(L)'
;MRVSKAMLTKISWVLILTLMLTGEASEKMNHRSHFLSLPLGIMAIIATVAWALWALYISRNTRADALITRSFPFLLPTALLLAGMNISIWYWIGILLSAFLIWTLFVGNKSFLTWAKSLEPEKE
;
A
#
# COMPACT_ATOMS: atom_id res chain seq x y z
N MET A 1 -1.26 10.62 24.64
CA MET A 1 -1.44 9.19 24.28
C MET A 1 -2.24 8.96 22.98
N ARG A 2 -3.39 9.63 22.75
CA ARG A 2 -4.20 9.44 21.53
C ARG A 2 -3.49 9.82 20.23
N VAL A 3 -2.81 10.97 20.21
CA VAL A 3 -2.01 11.45 19.06
C VAL A 3 -0.90 10.47 18.66
N SER A 4 -0.25 9.84 19.64
CA SER A 4 0.78 8.81 19.40
C SER A 4 0.19 7.54 18.79
N LYS A 5 -1.00 7.10 19.23
CA LYS A 5 -1.73 5.98 18.62
C LYS A 5 -2.16 6.26 17.18
N ALA A 6 -2.67 7.46 16.90
CA ALA A 6 -3.04 7.88 15.54
C ALA A 6 -1.83 7.88 14.59
N MET A 7 -0.69 8.41 15.05
CA MET A 7 0.54 8.42 14.26
C MET A 7 1.05 7.00 13.99
N LEU A 8 0.98 6.12 14.98
CA LEU A 8 1.37 4.71 14.84
C LEU A 8 0.47 3.99 13.83
N THR A 9 -0.86 4.20 13.88
CA THR A 9 -1.79 3.64 12.89
C THR A 9 -1.50 4.13 11.47
N LYS A 10 -1.19 5.42 11.28
CA LYS A 10 -0.80 5.96 9.97
C LYS A 10 0.50 5.35 9.45
N ILE A 11 1.52 5.24 10.30
CA ILE A 11 2.81 4.63 9.93
C ILE A 11 2.63 3.15 9.59
N SER A 12 1.90 2.39 10.43
CA SER A 12 1.58 0.99 10.16
C SER A 12 0.82 0.81 8.86
N TRP A 13 -0.13 1.71 8.57
CA TRP A 13 -0.86 1.70 7.31
C TRP A 13 0.06 1.92 6.09
N VAL A 14 0.95 2.91 6.17
CA VAL A 14 1.95 3.16 5.12
C VAL A 14 2.86 1.94 4.94
N LEU A 15 3.28 1.28 6.02
CA LEU A 15 4.10 0.08 5.97
C LEU A 15 3.37 -1.10 5.30
N ILE A 16 2.12 -1.39 5.69
CA ILE A 16 1.31 -2.46 5.08
C ILE A 16 1.20 -2.25 3.58
N LEU A 17 0.93 -1.02 3.16
CA LEU A 17 0.78 -0.68 1.76
C LEU A 17 2.10 -0.69 0.98
N THR A 18 3.21 -0.28 1.61
CA THR A 18 4.56 -0.35 1.02
C THR A 18 4.99 -1.81 0.83
N LEU A 19 4.71 -2.67 1.81
CA LEU A 19 4.99 -4.11 1.73
C LEU A 19 4.22 -4.79 0.61
N MET A 20 3.04 -4.28 0.27
CA MET A 20 2.25 -4.74 -0.86
C MET A 20 2.90 -4.45 -2.22
N LEU A 21 3.75 -3.42 -2.29
CA LEU A 21 4.45 -3.01 -3.51
C LEU A 21 5.83 -3.67 -3.64
N THR A 22 6.42 -4.12 -2.54
CA THR A 22 7.66 -4.92 -2.56
C THR A 22 7.35 -6.34 -3.04
N GLY A 23 7.47 -6.55 -4.35
CA GLY A 23 7.38 -7.87 -4.94
C GLY A 23 8.63 -8.70 -4.77
N GLU A 24 8.46 -10.01 -4.62
CA GLU A 24 9.56 -10.96 -4.71
C GLU A 24 10.10 -10.99 -6.15
N ALA A 25 11.35 -10.55 -6.31
CA ALA A 25 12.13 -10.83 -7.50
C ALA A 25 12.44 -12.33 -7.52
N SER A 26 11.61 -13.11 -8.21
CA SER A 26 11.83 -14.54 -8.38
C SER A 26 13.13 -14.80 -9.14
N GLU A 27 14.08 -15.51 -8.52
CA GLU A 27 15.31 -15.99 -9.16
C GLU A 27 15.06 -16.88 -10.40
N LYS A 28 13.81 -17.33 -10.62
CA LYS A 28 13.42 -18.12 -11.80
C LYS A 28 12.93 -17.28 -12.98
N MET A 29 13.20 -15.98 -12.99
CA MET A 29 12.90 -15.12 -14.13
C MET A 29 13.77 -15.55 -15.32
N ASN A 30 13.17 -16.26 -16.28
CA ASN A 30 13.83 -16.75 -17.49
C ASN A 30 14.83 -15.73 -18.05
N HIS A 31 16.08 -16.14 -18.26
CA HIS A 31 17.19 -15.30 -18.74
C HIS A 31 16.92 -14.53 -20.06
N ARG A 32 15.83 -14.81 -20.77
CA ARG A 32 15.41 -14.08 -21.98
C ARG A 32 14.73 -12.72 -21.71
N SER A 33 14.21 -12.46 -20.51
CA SER A 33 13.55 -11.18 -20.15
C SER A 33 14.43 -10.26 -19.28
N HIS A 34 15.71 -10.60 -19.11
CA HIS A 34 16.64 -9.96 -18.16
C HIS A 34 16.97 -8.49 -18.48
N PHE A 35 16.69 -8.03 -19.70
CA PHE A 35 16.93 -6.64 -20.10
C PHE A 35 15.83 -5.69 -19.64
N LEU A 36 14.59 -6.19 -19.51
CA LEU A 36 13.46 -5.42 -19.01
C LEU A 36 13.39 -5.48 -17.47
N SER A 37 13.87 -6.55 -16.82
CA SER A 37 13.71 -6.75 -15.37
C SER A 37 14.42 -5.70 -14.50
N LEU A 38 15.60 -5.22 -14.90
CA LEU A 38 16.37 -4.22 -14.13
C LEU A 38 15.75 -2.81 -14.15
N PRO A 39 15.44 -2.19 -15.31
CA PRO A 39 14.75 -0.91 -15.35
C PRO A 39 13.35 -0.98 -14.76
N LEU A 40 12.64 -2.10 -14.93
CA LEU A 40 11.33 -2.33 -14.30
C LEU A 40 11.42 -2.44 -12.78
N GLY A 41 12.43 -3.12 -12.24
CA GLY A 41 12.70 -3.16 -10.80
C GLY A 41 13.02 -1.78 -10.23
N ILE A 42 13.83 -0.98 -10.93
CA ILE A 42 14.13 0.41 -10.55
C ILE A 42 12.84 1.26 -10.56
N MET A 43 12.02 1.15 -11.59
CA MET A 43 10.73 1.86 -11.67
C MET A 43 9.78 1.45 -10.54
N ALA A 44 9.75 0.17 -10.17
CA ALA A 44 8.97 -0.33 -9.03
C ALA A 44 9.45 0.26 -7.70
N ILE A 45 10.76 0.33 -7.49
CA ILE A 45 11.36 0.95 -6.30
C ILE A 45 11.03 2.44 -6.26
N ILE A 46 11.19 3.16 -7.37
CA ILE A 46 10.87 4.60 -7.47
C ILE A 46 9.38 4.83 -7.18
N ALA A 47 8.49 4.04 -7.77
CA ALA A 47 7.06 4.13 -7.53
C ALA A 47 6.71 3.86 -6.06
N THR A 48 7.33 2.86 -5.44
CA THR A 48 7.15 2.53 -4.02
C THR A 48 7.63 3.65 -3.11
N VAL A 49 8.82 4.21 -3.39
CA VAL A 49 9.40 5.33 -2.62
C VAL A 49 8.56 6.60 -2.79
N ALA A 50 8.18 6.95 -4.02
CA ALA A 50 7.32 8.09 -4.30
C ALA A 50 5.97 7.97 -3.59
N TRP A 51 5.39 6.77 -3.59
CA TRP A 51 4.14 6.50 -2.90
C TRP A 51 4.30 6.61 -1.37
N ALA A 52 5.35 6.04 -0.79
CA ALA A 52 5.62 6.14 0.64
C ALA A 52 5.83 7.60 1.09
N LEU A 53 6.58 8.39 0.31
CA LEU A 53 6.78 9.82 0.56
C LEU A 53 5.47 10.60 0.47
N TRP A 54 4.66 10.33 -0.56
CA TRP A 54 3.34 10.94 -0.72
C TRP A 54 2.38 10.58 0.42
N ALA A 55 2.35 9.31 0.83
CA ALA A 55 1.50 8.83 1.92
C ALA A 55 1.94 9.44 3.26
N LEU A 56 3.24 9.56 3.52
CA LEU A 56 3.78 10.27 4.68
C LEU A 56 3.43 11.75 4.65
N TYR A 57 3.55 12.42 3.50
CA TYR A 57 3.18 13.82 3.35
C TYR A 57 1.69 14.06 3.64
N ILE A 58 0.80 13.27 3.04
CA ILE A 58 -0.64 13.35 3.25
C ILE A 58 -1.04 12.98 4.69
N SER A 59 -0.34 12.02 5.31
CA SER A 59 -0.63 11.57 6.68
C SER A 59 -0.56 12.70 7.71
N ARG A 60 0.27 13.73 7.47
CA ARG A 60 0.42 14.89 8.36
C ARG A 60 -0.82 15.78 8.36
N ASN A 61 -1.51 15.90 7.22
CA ASN A 61 -2.63 16.81 7.06
C ASN A 61 -4.01 16.12 7.08
N THR A 62 -4.02 14.80 6.94
CA THR A 62 -5.23 13.99 6.77
C THR A 62 -5.50 13.12 7.98
N ARG A 63 -6.76 12.97 8.36
CA ARG A 63 -7.18 12.06 9.44
C ARG A 63 -6.92 10.60 9.06
N ALA A 64 -6.67 9.72 10.03
CA ALA A 64 -6.32 8.32 9.80
C ALA A 64 -7.38 7.56 8.97
N ASP A 65 -8.67 7.77 9.24
CA ASP A 65 -9.78 7.18 8.46
C ASP A 65 -9.76 7.64 7.00
N ALA A 66 -9.65 8.95 6.77
CA ALA A 66 -9.60 9.53 5.43
C ALA A 66 -8.33 9.15 4.67
N LEU A 67 -7.20 8.98 5.37
CA LEU A 67 -5.96 8.48 4.78
C LEU A 67 -6.16 7.05 4.26
N ILE A 68 -6.76 6.17 5.08
CA ILE A 68 -6.99 4.76 4.75
C ILE A 68 -7.91 4.63 3.52
N THR A 69 -9.06 5.33 3.53
CA THR A 69 -10.03 5.23 2.43
C THR A 69 -9.54 5.90 1.15
N ARG A 70 -8.74 6.97 1.22
CA ARG A 70 -8.23 7.65 0.02
C ARG A 70 -7.02 6.95 -0.57
N SER A 71 -6.11 6.43 0.24
CA SER A 71 -4.85 5.87 -0.24
C SER A 71 -4.99 4.49 -0.88
N PHE A 72 -5.92 3.66 -0.40
CA PHE A 72 -6.18 2.32 -0.96
C PHE A 72 -6.51 2.30 -2.47
N PRO A 73 -7.47 3.10 -2.99
CA PRO A 73 -7.81 3.09 -4.42
C PRO A 73 -6.70 3.63 -5.33
N PHE A 74 -5.74 4.42 -4.83
CA PHE A 74 -4.56 4.81 -5.62
C PHE A 74 -3.48 3.73 -5.62
N LEU A 75 -3.43 2.90 -4.58
CA LEU A 75 -2.45 1.84 -4.50
C LEU A 75 -2.82 0.64 -5.36
N LEU A 76 -4.11 0.29 -5.44
CA LEU A 76 -4.57 -0.88 -6.19
C LEU A 76 -4.12 -0.86 -7.67
N PRO A 77 -4.30 0.22 -8.45
CA PRO A 77 -3.83 0.27 -9.84
C PRO A 77 -2.31 0.20 -9.92
N THR A 78 -1.60 0.83 -8.98
CA THR A 78 -0.14 0.82 -8.93
C THR A 78 0.39 -0.60 -8.65
N ALA A 79 -0.20 -1.30 -7.69
CA ALA A 79 0.13 -2.68 -7.37
C ALA A 79 -0.23 -3.63 -8.53
N LEU A 80 -1.36 -3.42 -9.21
CA LEU A 80 -1.75 -4.20 -10.39
C LEU A 80 -0.83 -3.96 -11.59
N LEU A 81 -0.36 -2.73 -11.82
CA LEU A 81 0.63 -2.42 -12.85
C LEU A 81 1.96 -3.12 -12.57
N LEU A 82 2.43 -3.08 -11.31
CA LEU A 82 3.63 -3.80 -10.89
C LEU A 82 3.46 -5.32 -10.95
N ALA A 83 2.26 -5.83 -10.63
CA ALA A 83 1.91 -7.24 -10.77
C ALA A 83 1.92 -7.69 -12.24
N GLY A 84 1.43 -6.87 -13.17
CA GLY A 84 1.43 -7.17 -14.60
C GLY A 84 2.81 -7.18 -15.23
N MET A 85 3.79 -6.58 -14.57
CA MET A 85 5.20 -6.71 -14.94
C MET A 85 5.80 -8.04 -14.48
N ASN A 86 5.11 -8.82 -13.64
CA ASN A 86 5.51 -10.12 -13.14
C ASN A 86 4.59 -11.22 -13.72
N ILE A 87 5.16 -12.22 -14.41
CA ILE A 87 4.38 -13.16 -15.24
C ILE A 87 3.71 -14.28 -14.41
N SER A 88 4.01 -14.39 -13.11
CA SER A 88 3.48 -15.48 -12.28
C SER A 88 2.03 -15.24 -11.86
N ILE A 89 1.13 -16.13 -12.29
CA ILE A 89 -0.28 -16.10 -11.89
C ILE A 89 -0.50 -16.21 -10.38
N TRP A 90 0.42 -16.89 -9.67
CA TRP A 90 0.39 -16.98 -8.20
C TRP A 90 0.65 -15.65 -7.52
N TYR A 91 1.49 -14.81 -8.13
CA TYR A 91 1.77 -13.46 -7.65
C TYR A 91 0.54 -12.55 -7.80
N TRP A 92 -0.18 -12.68 -8.92
CA TRP A 92 -1.46 -12.01 -9.14
C TRP A 92 -2.53 -12.43 -8.13
N ILE A 93 -2.67 -13.73 -7.87
CA ILE A 93 -3.60 -14.25 -6.86
C ILE A 93 -3.25 -13.70 -5.48
N GLY A 94 -1.95 -13.68 -5.12
CA GLY A 94 -1.48 -13.14 -3.85
C GLY A 94 -1.79 -11.65 -3.67
N ILE A 95 -1.56 -10.83 -4.71
CA ILE A 95 -1.87 -9.38 -4.68
C ILE A 95 -3.37 -9.14 -4.58
N LEU A 96 -4.17 -9.83 -5.40
CA LEU A 96 -5.64 -9.69 -5.38
C LEU A 96 -6.23 -10.14 -4.05
N LEU A 97 -5.75 -11.26 -3.49
CA LEU A 97 -6.18 -11.76 -2.19
C LEU A 97 -5.80 -10.78 -1.08
N SER A 98 -4.57 -10.25 -1.10
CA SER A 98 -4.11 -9.27 -0.13
C SER A 98 -4.90 -7.97 -0.23
N ALA A 99 -5.21 -7.50 -1.45
CA ALA A 99 -6.03 -6.32 -1.69
C ALA A 99 -7.44 -6.51 -1.14
N PHE A 100 -8.02 -7.69 -1.41
CA PHE A 100 -9.33 -8.05 -0.90
C PHE A 100 -9.34 -8.08 0.63
N LEU A 101 -8.36 -8.73 1.27
CA LEU A 101 -8.23 -8.78 2.73
C LEU A 101 -8.07 -7.38 3.33
N ILE A 102 -7.23 -6.53 2.75
CA ILE A 102 -7.05 -5.15 3.22
C ILE A 102 -8.36 -4.37 3.09
N TRP A 103 -9.08 -4.56 1.97
CA TRP A 103 -10.38 -3.94 1.77
C TRP A 103 -11.39 -4.40 2.81
N THR A 104 -11.59 -5.72 2.98
CA THR A 104 -12.62 -6.22 3.91
C THR A 104 -12.29 -5.94 5.37
N LEU A 105 -11.02 -5.97 5.77
CA LEU A 105 -10.64 -5.82 7.18
C LEU A 105 -10.56 -4.36 7.62
N PHE A 106 -10.12 -3.46 6.72
CA PHE A 106 -9.82 -2.08 7.06
C PHE A 106 -10.69 -1.07 6.31
N VAL A 107 -10.68 -1.10 4.98
CA VAL A 107 -11.28 -0.02 4.15
C VAL A 107 -12.81 -0.08 4.13
N GLY A 108 -13.39 -1.27 4.02
CA GLY A 108 -14.83 -1.52 4.03
C GLY A 108 -15.39 -1.71 5.45
N ASN A 109 -14.54 -1.83 6.46
CA ASN A 109 -14.96 -2.09 7.83
C ASN A 109 -15.30 -0.78 8.57
N LYS A 110 -16.59 -0.49 8.68
CA LYS A 110 -17.09 0.72 9.36
C LYS A 110 -16.62 0.81 10.81
N SER A 111 -16.63 -0.30 11.56
CA SER A 111 -16.19 -0.32 12.96
C SER A 111 -14.72 0.09 13.10
N PHE A 112 -13.87 -0.41 12.20
CA PHE A 112 -12.46 -0.04 12.17
C PHE A 112 -12.26 1.44 11.81
N LEU A 113 -12.97 1.95 10.79
CA LEU A 113 -12.87 3.36 10.40
C LEU A 113 -13.36 4.31 11.50
N THR A 114 -14.45 3.97 12.20
CA THR A 114 -14.93 4.75 13.35
C THR A 114 -13.93 4.75 14.50
N TRP A 115 -13.33 3.59 14.79
CA TRP A 115 -12.23 3.51 15.75
C TRP A 115 -11.03 4.36 15.31
N ALA A 116 -10.59 4.28 14.05
CA ALA A 116 -9.49 5.05 13.51
C ALA A 116 -9.76 6.56 13.57
N LYS A 117 -10.99 7.00 13.28
CA LYS A 117 -11.44 8.38 13.43
C LYS A 117 -11.35 8.86 14.88
N SER A 118 -11.68 8.01 15.85
CA SER A 118 -11.66 8.36 17.29
C SER A 118 -10.26 8.55 17.88
N LEU A 119 -9.20 8.16 17.15
CA LEU A 119 -7.81 8.30 17.59
C LEU A 119 -7.29 9.74 17.45
N GLU A 120 -7.92 10.56 16.61
CA GLU A 120 -7.54 11.96 16.41
C GLU A 120 -8.53 12.90 17.11
N PRO A 121 -8.05 13.98 17.74
CA PRO A 121 -8.94 15.01 18.26
C PRO A 121 -9.77 15.57 17.10
N GLU A 122 -11.06 15.84 17.35
CA GLU A 122 -11.88 16.58 16.39
C GLU A 122 -11.17 17.92 16.15
N LYS A 123 -10.69 18.13 14.93
CA LYS A 123 -10.18 19.44 14.52
C LYS A 123 -11.35 20.41 14.68
N GLU A 124 -11.31 21.22 15.75
CA GLU A 124 -12.01 22.50 15.85
C GLU A 124 -11.54 23.44 14.73
#